data_AF-A0A168MSC9-F1
#
_entry.id   AF-A0A168MSC9-F1
#
_cell.length_a   1.000
_cell.length_b   1.000
_cell.length_c   1.000
_cell.angle_alpha   90.00
_cell.angle_beta   90.00
_cell.angle_gamma   90.00
#
_symmetry.space_group_name_H-M   'P 1'
#
loop_
_entity.id
_entity.type
_entity.pdbx_description
1 polymer ?
#
loop_
_entity_poly.entity_id
_entity_poly.type
_entity_poly.pdbx_seq_one_letter_code
_entity_poly.pdbx_strand_id
1 'polypeptide(L)'
;MDEHMQRRLEKQKKLFNQLGIHLDARSIHEKVFSNKLRGYDPDEVDTFLDEVIKDYERFYATIADLMDKWQEQQIVMRELKAGIKPEPVMTHTIDPKQLEDIILNLEHSVKQLRSKTRPEQDFFID
;
A
#
# COMPACT_ATOMS: atom_id res chain seq x y z
N MET A 1 31.49 15.92 -3.88
CA MET A 1 30.52 15.17 -3.06
C MET A 1 29.18 15.80 -3.32
N ASP A 2 28.29 15.10 -4.03
CA ASP A 2 27.05 15.68 -4.53
C ASP A 2 26.08 16.02 -3.39
N GLU A 3 25.48 17.22 -3.46
CA GLU A 3 24.52 17.74 -2.49
C GLU A 3 23.32 16.78 -2.27
N HIS A 4 22.95 16.06 -3.33
CA HIS A 4 21.92 15.02 -3.30
C HIS A 4 22.30 13.82 -2.42
N MET A 5 23.58 13.43 -2.40
CA MET A 5 24.07 12.34 -1.55
C MET A 5 24.00 12.74 -0.07
N GLN A 6 24.33 14.00 0.24
CA GLN A 6 24.21 14.55 1.59
C GLN A 6 22.76 14.62 2.07
N ARG A 7 21.82 15.07 1.24
CA ARG A 7 20.39 15.09 1.60
C ARG A 7 19.83 13.70 1.90
N ARG A 8 20.25 12.66 1.15
CA ARG A 8 19.84 11.28 1.42
C ARG A 8 20.43 10.78 2.74
N LEU A 9 21.70 11.08 3.01
CA LEU A 9 22.37 10.69 4.25
C LEU A 9 21.74 11.39 5.48
N GLU A 10 21.33 12.64 5.33
CA GLU A 10 20.70 13.40 6.40
C GLU A 10 19.26 12.93 6.67
N LYS A 11 18.49 12.63 5.61
CA LYS A 11 17.18 11.98 5.73
C LYS A 11 17.33 10.63 6.43
N GLN A 12 18.33 9.84 6.04
CA GLN A 12 18.67 8.57 6.69
C GLN A 12 18.94 8.80 8.19
N LYS A 13 19.91 9.63 8.57
CA LYS A 13 20.22 9.90 9.99
C LYS A 13 19.02 10.38 10.81
N LYS A 14 18.18 11.25 10.22
CA LYS A 14 16.97 11.74 10.88
C LYS A 14 15.97 10.62 11.15
N LEU A 15 15.79 9.70 10.20
CA LEU A 15 14.94 8.53 10.36
C LEU A 15 15.46 7.58 11.43
N PHE A 16 16.77 7.33 11.44
CA PHE A 16 17.42 6.50 12.46
C PHE A 16 17.18 7.05 13.88
N ASN A 17 17.36 8.36 14.07
CA ASN A 17 17.08 9.00 15.36
C ASN A 17 15.61 8.91 15.77
N GLN A 18 14.67 9.08 14.83
CA GLN A 18 13.24 9.02 15.11
C GLN A 18 12.77 7.59 15.47
N LEU A 19 13.40 6.58 14.88
CA LEU A 19 13.11 5.17 15.15
C LEU A 19 13.91 4.61 16.34
N GLY A 20 14.78 5.40 16.97
CA GLY A 20 15.64 4.97 18.07
C GLY A 20 16.71 3.97 17.64
N ILE A 21 17.11 3.97 16.36
CA ILE A 21 18.15 3.10 15.83
C ILE A 21 19.50 3.81 15.95
N HIS A 22 20.42 3.21 16.70
CA HIS A 22 21.70 3.82 17.06
C HIS A 22 22.90 3.37 16.22
N LEU A 23 22.74 2.37 15.37
CA LEU A 23 23.83 1.76 14.61
C LEU A 23 23.51 1.75 13.11
N ASP A 24 24.49 2.21 12.33
CA ASP A 24 24.47 2.25 10.87
C ASP A 24 25.30 1.08 10.34
N ALA A 25 24.97 0.54 9.16
CA ALA A 25 25.78 -0.50 8.49
C ALA A 25 27.26 -0.11 8.41
N ARG A 26 27.53 1.15 8.09
CA ARG A 26 28.89 1.71 8.06
C ARG A 26 29.55 1.73 9.43
N SER A 27 28.82 2.11 10.47
CA SER A 27 29.34 2.16 11.85
C SER A 27 29.65 0.77 12.40
N ILE A 28 28.90 -0.25 11.97
CA ILE A 28 29.17 -1.65 12.30
C ILE A 28 30.44 -2.12 11.59
N HIS A 29 30.58 -1.81 10.29
CA HIS A 29 31.76 -2.19 9.51
C HIS A 29 33.06 -1.52 9.99
N GLU A 30 33.02 -0.24 10.39
CA GLU A 30 34.19 0.48 10.90
C GLU A 30 34.51 0.17 12.39
N LYS A 31 33.73 -0.69 13.05
CA LYS A 31 33.87 -0.98 14.48
C LYS A 31 35.06 -1.91 14.75
N VAL A 32 36.07 -1.38 15.43
CA VAL A 32 37.20 -2.19 15.93
C VAL A 32 36.99 -2.56 17.39
N PHE A 33 37.10 -3.86 17.71
CA PHE A 33 37.02 -4.38 19.07
C PHE A 33 38.41 -4.50 19.70
N SER A 34 38.52 -4.21 21.00
CA SER A 34 39.75 -4.39 21.76
C SER A 34 39.96 -5.87 22.07
N ASN A 35 41.13 -6.41 21.74
CA ASN A 35 41.48 -7.79 22.09
C ASN A 35 41.76 -7.92 23.60
N LYS A 36 41.25 -8.99 24.23
CA LYS A 36 41.49 -9.34 25.64
C LYS A 36 41.92 -10.81 25.73
N LEU A 37 42.65 -11.17 26.79
CA LEU A 37 43.20 -12.52 27.01
C LEU A 37 42.16 -13.65 26.94
N ARG A 38 40.89 -13.35 27.19
CA ARG A 38 39.74 -14.17 26.82
C ARG A 38 38.79 -13.31 26.00
N GLY A 39 38.38 -13.81 24.85
CA GLY A 39 37.47 -13.15 23.93
C GLY A 39 36.95 -14.14 22.90
N TYR A 40 36.03 -13.65 22.07
CA TYR A 40 35.57 -14.37 20.88
C TYR A 40 36.65 -14.34 19.80
N ASP A 41 36.59 -15.30 18.89
CA ASP A 41 37.43 -15.33 17.70
C ASP A 41 37.08 -14.13 16.81
N PRO A 42 38.03 -13.24 16.47
CA PRO A 42 37.78 -12.13 15.57
C PRO A 42 37.16 -12.54 14.24
N ASP A 43 37.57 -13.68 13.66
CA ASP A 43 37.08 -14.11 12.34
C ASP A 43 35.61 -14.56 12.40
N GLU A 44 35.19 -15.20 13.50
CA GLU A 44 33.80 -15.60 13.74
C GLU A 44 32.92 -14.36 13.99
N VAL A 45 33.44 -13.40 14.76
CA VAL A 45 32.75 -12.13 14.99
C VAL A 45 32.58 -11.35 13.69
N ASP A 46 33.62 -11.24 12.86
CA ASP A 46 33.56 -10.52 11.59
C ASP A 46 32.55 -11.17 10.63
N THR A 47 32.55 -12.50 10.53
CA THR A 47 31.57 -13.24 9.72
C THR A 47 30.13 -12.97 10.19
N PHE A 48 29.91 -12.95 11.51
CA PHE A 48 28.60 -12.63 12.08
C PHE A 48 28.21 -11.16 11.82
N LEU A 49 29.14 -10.23 11.96
CA LEU A 49 28.89 -8.81 11.70
C LEU A 49 28.58 -8.54 10.23
N ASP A 50 29.15 -9.28 9.29
CA ASP A 50 28.80 -9.21 7.86
C ASP A 50 27.34 -9.61 7.62
N GLU A 51 26.82 -10.62 8.31
CA GLU A 51 25.40 -11.00 8.25
C GLU A 51 24.51 -9.92 8.85
N VAL A 52 24.89 -9.38 10.03
CA VAL A 52 24.16 -8.29 10.68
C VAL A 52 24.11 -7.05 9.77
N ILE A 53 25.21 -6.71 9.08
CA ILE A 53 25.26 -5.59 8.14
C ILE A 53 24.23 -5.80 7.01
N LYS A 54 24.18 -7.00 6.41
CA LYS A 54 23.22 -7.31 5.33
C LYS A 54 21.77 -7.16 5.81
N ASP A 55 21.47 -7.62 7.02
CA ASP A 55 20.13 -7.49 7.59
C ASP A 55 19.77 -6.02 7.85
N TYR A 56 20.70 -5.22 8.35
CA TYR A 56 20.51 -3.79 8.54
C TYR A 56 20.23 -3.06 7.21
N GLU A 57 20.92 -3.41 6.13
CA GLU A 57 20.61 -2.89 4.79
C GLU A 57 19.20 -3.28 4.33
N ARG A 58 18.79 -4.53 4.60
CA ARG A 58 17.47 -5.05 4.23
C ARG A 58 16.35 -4.39 5.04
N PHE A 59 16.56 -4.16 6.33
CA PHE A 59 15.65 -3.40 7.18
C PHE A 59 15.52 -1.96 6.69
N TYR A 60 16.64 -1.33 6.31
CA TYR A 60 16.61 0.02 5.76
C TYR A 60 15.78 0.11 4.47
N ALA A 61 15.98 -0.82 3.53
CA ALA A 61 15.18 -0.87 2.30
C ALA A 61 13.68 -1.06 2.60
N THR A 62 13.35 -1.94 3.56
CA THR A 62 11.96 -2.22 3.94
C THR A 62 11.30 -1.03 4.62
N ILE A 63 12.01 -0.38 5.55
CA ILE A 63 11.50 0.81 6.25
C ILE A 63 11.29 1.95 5.25
N ALA A 64 12.24 2.17 4.32
CA ALA A 64 12.11 3.20 3.30
C ALA A 64 10.87 2.96 2.41
N ASP A 65 10.70 1.73 1.90
CA ASP A 65 9.53 1.35 1.09
C ASP A 65 8.20 1.53 1.88
N LEU A 66 8.18 1.12 3.14
CA LEU A 66 7.00 1.30 3.99
C LEU A 66 6.67 2.77 4.24
N MET A 67 7.70 3.60 4.45
CA MET A 67 7.52 5.04 4.66
C MET A 67 7.05 5.75 3.40
N ASP A 68 7.59 5.39 2.24
CA ASP A 68 7.16 5.95 0.96
C ASP A 68 5.69 5.59 0.68
N LYS A 69 5.31 4.32 0.88
CA LYS A 69 3.90 3.87 0.81
C LYS A 69 3.00 4.60 1.81
N TRP A 70 3.46 4.79 3.05
CA TRP A 70 2.70 5.53 4.05
C TRP A 70 2.51 7.00 3.64
N GLN A 71 3.55 7.63 3.11
CA GLN A 71 3.48 9.00 2.61
C GLN A 71 2.50 9.13 1.43
N GLU A 72 2.54 8.21 0.46
CA GLU A 72 1.58 8.15 -0.65
C GLU A 72 0.15 8.01 -0.14
N GLN A 73 -0.10 7.07 0.80
CA GLN A 73 -1.41 6.90 1.40
C GLN A 73 -1.89 8.16 2.13
N GLN A 74 -1.02 8.86 2.85
CA GLN A 74 -1.38 10.12 3.51
C GLN A 74 -1.73 11.22 2.50
N ILE A 75 -1.04 11.29 1.35
CA ILE A 75 -1.36 12.24 0.27
C ILE A 75 -2.75 11.92 -0.30
N VAL A 76 -3.01 10.66 -0.66
CA VAL A 76 -4.31 10.22 -1.18
C VAL A 76 -5.44 10.51 -0.18
N MET A 77 -5.23 10.18 1.09
CA MET A 77 -6.20 10.47 2.15
C MET A 77 -6.43 11.98 2.33
N ARG A 78 -5.39 12.79 2.16
CA ARG A 78 -5.50 14.25 2.23
C ARG A 78 -6.24 14.82 1.04
N GLU A 79 -6.01 14.32 -0.17
CA GLU A 79 -6.73 14.73 -1.39
C GLU A 79 -8.22 14.37 -1.31
N LEU A 80 -8.53 13.16 -0.84
CA LEU A 80 -9.91 12.71 -0.57
C LEU A 80 -10.59 13.57 0.51
N LYS A 81 -9.88 13.90 1.60
CA LYS A 81 -10.40 14.78 2.67
C LYS A 81 -10.51 16.25 2.24
N ALA A 82 -9.66 16.72 1.33
CA ALA A 82 -9.67 18.08 0.81
C ALA A 82 -10.79 18.32 -0.22
N GLY A 83 -11.64 17.32 -0.49
CA GLY A 83 -12.81 17.50 -1.33
C GLY A 83 -12.50 17.60 -2.82
N ILE A 84 -11.31 17.16 -3.26
CA ILE A 84 -11.12 16.80 -4.66
C ILE A 84 -11.79 15.44 -4.81
N LYS A 85 -13.11 15.47 -5.03
CA LYS A 85 -13.77 14.38 -5.76
C LYS A 85 -12.87 14.13 -6.98
N PRO A 86 -12.30 12.94 -7.21
CA PRO A 86 -11.93 12.61 -8.57
C PRO A 86 -13.19 12.90 -9.38
N GLU A 87 -13.11 13.84 -10.33
CA GLU A 87 -14.21 13.96 -11.27
C GLU A 87 -14.45 12.54 -11.78
N PRO A 88 -15.66 12.00 -11.62
CA PRO A 88 -15.98 10.72 -12.19
C PRO A 88 -15.66 10.87 -13.67
N VAL A 89 -14.66 10.11 -14.15
CA VAL A 89 -14.37 9.93 -15.56
C VAL A 89 -15.71 9.67 -16.24
N MET A 90 -16.26 10.68 -16.92
CA MET A 90 -17.64 10.79 -17.42
C MET A 90 -18.48 9.50 -17.34
N THR A 91 -18.90 9.11 -16.13
CA THR A 91 -20.02 8.18 -15.99
C THR A 91 -21.21 9.09 -16.11
N HIS A 92 -21.84 9.11 -17.28
CA HIS A 92 -23.07 9.84 -17.54
C HIS A 92 -23.96 9.72 -16.30
N THR A 93 -24.13 10.81 -15.56
CA THR A 93 -24.89 10.81 -14.32
C THR A 93 -26.34 10.63 -14.72
N ILE A 94 -26.79 9.38 -14.73
CA ILE A 94 -28.21 9.06 -14.88
C ILE A 94 -28.88 9.61 -13.63
N ASP A 95 -29.75 10.61 -13.81
CA ASP A 95 -30.50 11.20 -12.71
C ASP A 95 -31.27 10.09 -11.98
N PRO A 96 -31.24 10.01 -10.64
CA PRO A 96 -31.89 8.94 -9.88
C PRO A 96 -33.38 8.76 -10.23
N LYS A 97 -34.05 9.86 -10.58
CA LYS A 97 -35.45 9.87 -11.03
C LYS A 97 -35.62 9.23 -12.41
N GLN A 98 -34.69 9.47 -13.32
CA GLN A 98 -34.73 8.84 -14.65
C GLN A 98 -34.51 7.33 -14.54
N LEU A 99 -33.65 6.88 -13.62
CA LEU A 99 -33.46 5.45 -13.36
C LEU A 99 -34.73 4.79 -12.82
N GLU A 100 -35.43 5.48 -11.91
CA GLU A 100 -36.71 5.01 -11.35
C GLU A 100 -37.80 4.88 -12.43
N ASP A 101 -37.91 5.88 -13.32
CA ASP A 101 -38.84 5.86 -14.45
C ASP A 101 -38.52 4.73 -15.45
N ILE A 102 -37.23 4.47 -15.71
CA ILE A 102 -36.78 3.38 -16.58
C ILE A 102 -37.12 2.02 -15.97
N ILE A 103 -36.89 1.85 -14.66
CA ILE A 103 -37.22 0.60 -13.94
C ILE A 103 -38.72 0.35 -13.97
N LEU A 104 -39.54 1.37 -13.69
CA LEU A 104 -41.00 1.28 -13.77
C LEU A 104 -41.48 0.85 -15.16
N ASN A 105 -40.94 1.45 -16.21
CA ASN A 105 -41.29 1.08 -17.58
C ASN A 105 -40.86 -0.34 -17.95
N LEU A 106 -39.69 -0.78 -17.47
CA LEU A 106 -39.22 -2.15 -17.65
C LEU A 106 -40.12 -3.16 -16.93
N GLU A 107 -40.52 -2.88 -15.68
CA GLU A 107 -41.45 -3.74 -14.93
C GLU A 107 -42.80 -3.87 -15.65
N HIS A 108 -43.34 -2.76 -16.16
CA HIS A 108 -44.57 -2.77 -16.93
C HIS A 108 -44.45 -3.60 -18.22
N SER A 109 -43.34 -3.45 -18.93
CA SER A 109 -43.07 -4.20 -20.16
C SER A 109 -42.91 -5.69 -19.89
N VAL A 110 -42.16 -6.06 -18.84
CA VAL A 110 -42.00 -7.46 -18.40
C VAL A 110 -43.34 -8.05 -17.97
N LYS A 111 -44.17 -7.30 -17.25
CA LYS A 111 -45.51 -7.75 -16.82
C LYS A 111 -46.43 -8.01 -18.01
N GLN A 112 -46.39 -7.15 -19.03
CA GLN A 112 -47.14 -7.36 -20.27
C GLN A 112 -46.65 -8.58 -21.05
N LEU A 113 -45.34 -8.78 -21.16
CA LEU A 113 -44.78 -9.97 -21.80
C LEU A 113 -45.16 -11.24 -21.03
N ARG A 114 -45.07 -11.24 -19.70
CA ARG A 114 -45.49 -12.36 -18.85
C ARG A 114 -46.98 -12.68 -18.97
N SER A 115 -47.82 -11.69 -19.25
CA SER A 115 -49.26 -11.91 -19.51
C SER A 115 -49.52 -12.54 -20.88
N LYS A 116 -48.67 -12.24 -21.88
CA LYS A 116 -48.72 -12.81 -23.23
C LYS A 116 -48.06 -14.20 -23.33
N THR A 117 -47.17 -14.53 -22.40
CA THR A 117 -46.44 -15.80 -22.37
C THR A 117 -46.94 -16.79 -21.32
N ARG A 118 -48.16 -16.60 -20.75
CA ARG A 118 -48.81 -17.71 -20.05
C ARG A 118 -49.09 -18.79 -21.09
N PRO A 119 -48.42 -19.97 -21.04
CA PRO A 119 -48.94 -21.10 -21.78
C PRO A 119 -50.29 -21.42 -21.12
N GLU A 120 -51.33 -21.53 -21.94
CA GLU A 120 -52.56 -22.21 -21.54
C GLU A 120 -52.13 -23.50 -20.85
N GLN A 121 -52.39 -23.58 -19.54
CA GLN A 121 -52.41 -24.85 -18.84
C GLN A 121 -53.65 -25.55 -19.41
N ASP A 122 -53.48 -26.21 -20.55
CA ASP A 122 -54.47 -27.12 -21.08
C ASP A 122 -54.63 -28.24 -20.04
N PHE A 123 -55.68 -28.10 -19.25
CA PHE A 123 -56.37 -29.21 -18.63
C PHE A 123 -56.75 -30.19 -19.73
N PHE A 124 -56.18 -31.40 -19.72
CA PHE A 124 -56.94 -32.57 -20.14
C PHE A 124 -56.73 -33.72 -19.16
N ILE A 125 -57.86 -34.06 -18.53
CA ILE A 125 -58.15 -35.30 -17.83
C ILE A 125 -58.27 -36.40 -18.89
N ASP A 126 -57.50 -37.48 -18.75
CA ASP A 126 -57.97 -38.88 -18.62
C ASP A 126 -56.78 -39.80 -18.27
#